data_AF-A0A7X4EGA0-F1
#
_entry.id   AF-A0A7X4EGA0-F1
#
_cell.length_a   1.000
_cell.length_b   1.000
_cell.length_c   1.000
_cell.angle_alpha   90.00
_cell.angle_beta   90.00
_cell.angle_gamma   90.00
#
_symmetry.space_group_name_H-M   'P 1'
#
loop_
_entity.id
_entity.type
_entity.pdbx_description
1 polymer ?
#
loop_
_entity_poly.entity_id
_entity_poly.type
_entity_poly.pdbx_seq_one_letter_code
_entity_poly.pdbx_strand_id
1 'polypeptide(L)'
;MKTTIDIHDDLLARAKRHARETGVPLRAVVEEGLRLALSAPERAEGYRLPDLSVGDPNAADPLEAYTWQDLSEIIYGRPVGE
;
A
#
# COMPACT_ATOMS: atom_id res chain seq x y z
N MET A 1 19.13 26.28 12.93
CA MET A 1 20.35 26.55 12.14
C MET A 1 19.95 27.18 10.82
N LYS A 2 20.73 28.12 10.27
CA LYS A 2 20.52 28.62 8.90
C LYS A 2 21.28 27.69 7.95
N THR A 3 20.57 27.14 6.97
CA THR A 3 21.13 26.25 5.95
C THR A 3 20.74 26.79 4.58
N THR A 4 21.65 26.68 3.61
CA THR A 4 21.37 26.94 2.19
C THR A 4 21.18 25.60 1.50
N ILE A 5 20.08 25.45 0.76
CA ILE A 5 19.76 24.24 0.00
C ILE A 5 19.35 24.65 -1.41
N ASP A 6 19.67 23.81 -2.40
CA ASP A 6 19.17 23.98 -3.76
C ASP A 6 17.76 23.38 -3.86
N ILE A 7 16.85 24.14 -4.47
CA ILE A 7 15.45 23.76 -4.63
C ILE A 7 14.97 24.20 -6.01
N HIS A 8 14.21 23.35 -6.70
CA HIS A 8 13.58 23.72 -7.96
C HIS A 8 12.68 24.94 -7.80
N ASP A 9 12.76 25.88 -8.75
CA ASP A 9 12.02 27.14 -8.72
C ASP A 9 10.50 26.93 -8.61
N ASP A 10 9.97 25.95 -9.34
CA ASP A 10 8.54 25.60 -9.29
C ASP A 10 8.10 25.13 -7.89
N LEU A 11 8.96 24.37 -7.20
CA LEU A 11 8.68 23.91 -5.84
C LEU A 11 8.75 25.07 -4.85
N LEU A 12 9.75 25.96 -5.00
CA LEU A 12 9.87 27.17 -4.18
C LEU A 12 8.66 28.10 -4.37
N ALA A 13 8.19 28.27 -5.60
CA ALA A 13 7.01 29.08 -5.90
C ALA A 13 5.75 28.51 -5.24
N ARG A 14 5.55 27.19 -5.30
CA ARG A 14 4.44 26.49 -4.62
C ARG A 14 4.52 26.65 -3.11
N ALA A 15 5.70 26.47 -2.52
CA ALA A 15 5.89 26.61 -1.06
C ALA A 15 5.63 28.05 -0.60
N LYS A 16 6.09 29.06 -1.35
CA LYS A 16 5.79 30.48 -1.06
C LYS A 16 4.31 30.80 -1.13
N ARG A 17 3.59 30.27 -2.13
CA ARG A 17 2.14 30.45 -2.25
C ARG A 17 1.42 29.83 -1.06
N HIS A 18 1.76 28.57 -0.73
CA HIS A 18 1.17 27.88 0.43
C HIS A 18 1.41 28.63 1.75
N ALA A 19 2.63 29.14 1.98
CA ALA A 19 2.97 29.94 3.14
C ALA A 19 2.09 31.21 3.26
N ARG A 20 1.83 31.89 2.13
CA ARG A 20 0.97 33.08 2.07
C ARG A 20 -0.49 32.74 2.36
N GLU A 21 -1.01 31.68 1.75
CA GLU A 21 -2.41 31.24 1.90
C GLU A 21 -2.72 30.80 3.33
N THR A 22 -1.74 30.20 4.01
CA THR A 22 -1.90 29.67 5.39
C THR A 22 -1.41 30.64 6.47
N GLY A 23 -0.85 31.78 6.10
CA GLY A 23 -0.37 32.79 7.05
C GLY A 23 0.86 32.37 7.87
N VAL A 24 1.63 31.38 7.41
CA VAL A 24 2.82 30.87 8.10
C VAL A 24 4.09 31.30 7.36
N PRO A 25 5.24 31.45 8.04
CA PRO A 25 6.48 31.77 7.35
C PRO A 25 6.96 30.59 6.51
N LEU A 26 7.60 30.85 5.35
CA LEU A 26 8.14 29.82 4.45
C LEU A 26 9.03 28.79 5.18
N ARG A 27 9.81 29.23 6.18
CA ARG A 27 10.63 28.34 7.01
C ARG A 27 9.82 27.25 7.70
N ALA A 28 8.60 27.56 8.17
CA ALA A 28 7.74 26.58 8.82
C ALA A 28 7.24 25.52 7.83
N VAL A 29 6.92 25.92 6.60
CA VAL A 29 6.56 25.00 5.52
C VAL A 29 7.72 24.04 5.20
N VAL A 30 8.94 24.58 5.11
CA VAL A 30 10.15 23.78 4.83
C VAL A 30 10.47 22.82 5.98
N GLU A 31 10.42 23.30 7.22
CA GLU A 31 10.68 22.50 8.42
C GLU A 31 9.64 21.37 8.59
N GLU A 32 8.37 21.66 8.33
CA GLU A 32 7.31 20.65 8.38
C GLU A 32 7.47 19.61 7.28
N GLY A 33 7.76 20.03 6.05
CA GLY A 33 8.03 19.10 4.96
C GLY A 33 9.19 18.15 5.27
N LEU A 34 10.26 18.68 5.89
CA LEU A 34 11.40 17.87 6.32
C LEU A 34 11.01 16.91 7.45
N ARG A 35 10.24 17.36 8.45
CA ARG A 35 9.74 16.50 9.54
C ARG A 35 8.91 15.34 8.99
N LEU A 36 7.99 15.62 8.07
CA LEU A 36 7.14 14.59 7.44
C LEU A 36 7.98 13.58 6.67
N ALA A 37 8.94 14.06 5.86
CA ALA A 37 9.84 13.19 5.10
C ALA A 37 10.70 12.27 5.99
N LEU A 38 11.15 12.77 7.15
CA LEU A 38 11.93 11.99 8.11
C LEU A 38 11.08 11.08 9.00
N SER A 39 9.80 11.41 9.21
CA SER A 39 8.85 10.58 9.97
C SER A 39 8.21 9.48 9.14
N ALA A 40 8.29 9.57 7.81
CA ALA A 40 7.80 8.53 6.94
C ALA A 40 8.57 7.24 7.25
N PRO A 41 7.90 6.16 7.70
CA PRO A 41 8.58 4.89 7.92
C PRO A 41 9.30 4.52 6.63
N GLU A 42 10.54 4.06 6.76
CA GLU A 42 11.34 3.50 5.68
C GLU A 42 10.41 2.58 4.89
N ARG A 43 10.11 2.96 3.64
CA ARG A 43 8.99 2.46 2.82
C ARG A 43 8.70 1.01 3.21
N ALA A 44 7.66 0.79 4.03
CA ALA A 44 7.39 -0.52 4.60
C ALA A 44 7.47 -1.51 3.45
N GLU A 45 8.39 -2.48 3.53
CA GLU A 45 8.57 -3.46 2.46
C GLU A 45 7.16 -3.93 2.09
N GLY A 46 6.78 -3.70 0.82
CA GLY A 46 5.43 -3.99 0.38
C GLY A 46 5.06 -5.40 0.81
N TYR A 47 3.82 -5.60 1.25
CA TYR A 47 3.40 -6.89 1.79
C TYR A 47 3.78 -8.02 0.82
N ARG A 48 4.70 -8.89 1.26
CA ARG A 48 5.07 -10.10 0.55
C ARG A 48 4.15 -11.21 1.07
N LEU A 49 3.24 -11.69 0.21
CA LEU A 49 2.35 -12.80 0.54
C LEU A 49 3.23 -14.01 0.89
N PRO A 50 3.19 -14.52 2.13
CA PRO A 50 3.93 -15.72 2.48
C PRO A 50 3.35 -16.89 1.70
N ASP A 51 4.20 -17.86 1.36
CA ASP A 51 3.73 -19.11 0.79
C ASP A 51 2.93 -19.85 1.87
N LEU A 52 1.62 -19.94 1.65
CA LEU A 52 0.65 -20.63 2.49
C LEU A 52 -0.06 -21.73 1.68
N SER A 53 0.61 -22.23 0.64
CA SER A 53 0.11 -23.34 -0.16
C SER A 53 -0.05 -24.58 0.74
N VAL A 54 -1.15 -25.31 0.53
CA VAL A 54 -1.44 -26.56 1.25
C VAL A 54 -1.43 -27.73 0.27
N GLY A 55 -0.76 -28.82 0.64
CA GLY A 55 -0.58 -30.00 -0.22
C GLY A 55 0.82 -30.09 -0.85
N ASP A 56 1.00 -31.09 -1.70
CA ASP A 56 2.22 -31.28 -2.50
C ASP A 56 1.93 -30.87 -3.95
N PRO A 57 2.64 -29.87 -4.51
CA PRO A 57 2.43 -29.40 -5.88
C PRO A 57 2.77 -30.44 -6.96
N ASN A 58 3.45 -31.53 -6.59
CA ASN A 58 3.78 -32.63 -7.49
C ASN A 58 2.85 -33.84 -7.34
N ALA A 59 1.92 -33.80 -6.38
CA ALA A 59 0.91 -34.83 -6.26
C ALA A 59 -0.13 -34.68 -7.37
N ALA A 60 -0.76 -35.79 -7.76
CA ALA A 60 -1.90 -35.75 -8.67
C ALA A 60 -3.01 -34.89 -8.07
N ASP A 61 -3.59 -33.99 -8.86
CA ASP A 61 -4.64 -33.10 -8.40
C ASP A 61 -5.91 -33.91 -8.08
N PRO A 62 -6.32 -34.01 -6.81
CA PRO A 62 -7.51 -34.77 -6.45
C PRO A 62 -8.79 -34.16 -7.02
N LEU A 63 -8.77 -32.89 -7.45
CA LEU A 63 -9.91 -32.18 -8.01
C LEU A 63 -10.23 -32.62 -9.44
N GLU A 64 -9.27 -33.21 -10.18
CA GLU A 64 -9.52 -33.73 -11.54
C GLU A 64 -10.58 -34.84 -11.58
N ALA A 65 -10.76 -35.55 -10.46
CA ALA A 65 -11.78 -36.60 -10.35
C ALA A 65 -13.21 -36.06 -10.19
N TYR A 66 -13.37 -34.76 -9.93
CA TYR A 66 -14.65 -34.14 -9.63
C TYR A 66 -15.13 -33.29 -10.80
N THR A 67 -16.42 -33.36 -11.10
CA THR A 67 -17.05 -32.35 -11.95
C THR A 67 -17.22 -31.05 -11.16
N TRP A 68 -17.43 -29.94 -11.88
CA TRP A 68 -17.79 -28.68 -11.24
C TRP A 68 -19.02 -28.79 -10.32
N GLN A 69 -19.99 -29.63 -10.69
CA GLN A 69 -21.18 -29.87 -9.88
C GLN A 69 -20.84 -30.54 -8.55
N ASP A 70 -19.97 -31.55 -8.57
CA ASP A 70 -19.53 -32.26 -7.36
C ASP A 70 -18.76 -31.32 -6.42
N LEU A 71 -17.85 -30.51 -6.97
CA LEU A 71 -17.09 -29.53 -6.20
C LEU A 71 -17.99 -28.48 -5.55
N SER A 72 -18.95 -27.96 -6.32
CA SER A 72 -19.93 -26.99 -5.82
C SER A 72 -20.75 -27.58 -4.65
N GLU A 73 -21.18 -28.84 -4.77
CA GLU A 73 -21.93 -29.52 -3.73
C GLU A 73 -21.10 -29.77 -2.46
N ILE A 74 -19.82 -30.13 -2.61
CA ILE A 74 -18.90 -30.33 -1.47
C ILE A 74 -18.61 -29.01 -0.73
N ILE A 75 -18.31 -27.94 -1.46
CA ILE A 75 -17.88 -26.65 -0.89
C ILE A 75 -19.04 -25.93 -0.24
N TYR A 76 -20.16 -25.84 -0.95
CA TYR A 76 -21.28 -25.00 -0.52
C TYR A 76 -22.33 -25.80 0.25
N GLY A 77 -22.41 -27.12 0.04
CA GLY A 77 -23.53 -27.93 0.48
C GLY A 77 -24.81 -27.48 -0.20
N ARG A 78 -25.58 -28.36 -0.83
CA ARG A 78 -26.91 -27.94 -1.29
C ARG A 78 -27.78 -27.64 -0.06
N PRO A 79 -28.33 -26.43 0.14
CA PRO A 79 -29.48 -26.31 1.02
C PRO A 79 -30.62 -27.08 0.34
N VAL A 80 -31.00 -28.22 0.93
CA VAL A 80 -32.20 -28.94 0.50
C VAL A 80 -33.39 -28.05 0.87
N GLY A 81 -33.93 -27.34 -0.13
CA GLY A 81 -35.09 -26.47 0.01
C GLY A 81 -36.15 -26.82 -1.03
N GLU A 82 -37.15 -27.56 -0.54
CA GLU A 82 -38.54 -27.80 -1.01
C GLU A 82 -38.81 -28.21 -2.46
#